data_AF-A0A539DXU5-F1
#
_entry.id   AF-A0A539DXU5-F1
#
_cell.length_a   1.000
_cell.length_b   1.000
_cell.length_c   1.000
_cell.angle_alpha   90.00
_cell.angle_beta   90.00
_cell.angle_gamma   90.00
#
_symmetry.space_group_name_H-M   'P 1'
#
loop_
_entity.id
_entity.type
_entity.pdbx_description
1 polymer ?
#
loop_
_entity_poly.entity_id
_entity_poly.type
_entity_poly.pdbx_seq_one_letter_code
_entity_poly.pdbx_strand_id
1 'polypeptide(L)'
;IHRILRDADNMPTGYGRARYTVPRQLFRQIAARDGGCRMPDCNRSVRHCDAHHIHYWRNMGLTNLENLVLLCSRHHHLVHRLDLELKLLPSGQVETTWRDGTHRTSQPHGAPPKRRGP
;
A
#
# COMPACT_ATOMS: atom_id res chain seq x y z
N ILE A 1 -9.51 16.09 -17.67
CA ILE A 1 -10.65 15.24 -17.22
C ILE A 1 -10.11 14.23 -16.20
N HIS A 2 -10.50 14.30 -14.93
CA HIS A 2 -9.94 13.48 -13.84
C HIS A 2 -10.72 12.16 -13.72
N ARG A 3 -10.04 11.00 -13.78
CA ARG A 3 -10.68 9.69 -13.57
C ARG A 3 -10.47 9.23 -12.12
N ILE A 4 -11.51 9.32 -11.31
CA ILE A 4 -11.56 8.72 -9.97
C ILE A 4 -12.01 7.27 -10.17
N LEU A 5 -11.22 6.31 -9.69
CA LEU A 5 -11.61 4.91 -9.63
C LEU A 5 -12.51 4.74 -8.41
N ARG A 6 -13.66 4.11 -8.60
CA ARG A 6 -14.65 3.88 -7.56
C ARG A 6 -15.00 2.40 -7.50
N ASP A 7 -15.32 1.91 -6.31
CA ASP A 7 -15.92 0.59 -6.15
C ASP A 7 -17.41 0.60 -6.53
N ALA A 8 -18.05 -0.56 -6.35
CA ALA A 8 -19.48 -0.77 -6.57
C ALA A 8 -20.36 0.15 -5.70
N ASP A 9 -19.85 0.61 -4.55
CA ASP A 9 -20.53 1.52 -3.62
C ASP A 9 -20.27 3.00 -3.97
N ASN A 10 -19.70 3.28 -5.14
CA ASN A 10 -19.32 4.60 -5.62
C ASN A 10 -18.26 5.29 -4.72
N MET A 11 -17.57 4.54 -3.86
CA MET A 11 -16.51 5.06 -2.99
C MET A 11 -15.19 5.14 -3.76
N PRO A 12 -14.45 6.27 -3.68
CA PRO A 12 -13.13 6.39 -4.30
C PRO A 12 -12.16 5.33 -3.78
N THR A 13 -11.79 4.36 -4.63
CA THR A 13 -10.77 3.32 -4.37
C THR A 13 -9.42 3.68 -4.96
N GLY A 14 -9.39 4.68 -5.86
CA GLY A 14 -8.18 5.19 -6.46
C GLY A 14 -8.41 6.46 -7.26
N TYR A 15 -7.33 7.13 -7.64
CA TYR A 15 -7.38 8.40 -8.37
C TYR A 15 -6.62 8.31 -9.71
N GLY A 16 -6.36 7.09 -10.18
CA GLY A 16 -5.57 6.85 -11.38
C GLY A 16 -4.16 7.43 -11.25
N ARG A 17 -3.68 8.09 -12.31
CA ARG A 17 -2.39 8.81 -12.35
C ARG A 17 -2.51 10.32 -12.11
N ALA A 18 -3.72 10.83 -11.83
CA ALA A 18 -4.00 12.26 -11.78
C ALA A 18 -3.37 12.98 -10.57
N ARG A 19 -2.89 12.24 -9.56
CA ARG A 19 -2.19 12.77 -8.39
C ARG A 19 -1.05 11.83 -7.97
N TYR A 20 0.15 12.40 -7.82
CA TYR A 20 1.28 11.75 -7.15
C TYR A 20 1.02 11.62 -5.64
N THR A 21 0.43 12.66 -5.05
CA THR A 21 0.05 12.68 -3.62
C THR A 21 -1.19 11.80 -3.37
N VAL A 22 -1.06 10.86 -2.45
CA VAL A 22 -2.16 10.00 -2.00
C VAL A 22 -3.23 10.85 -1.29
N PRO A 23 -4.48 10.89 -1.77
CA PRO A 23 -5.52 11.68 -1.11
C PRO A 23 -5.84 11.16 0.29
N ARG A 24 -6.21 12.07 1.20
CA ARG A 24 -6.47 11.75 2.62
C ARG A 24 -7.45 10.58 2.83
N GLN A 25 -8.50 10.49 2.02
CA GLN A 25 -9.49 9.40 2.12
C GLN A 25 -8.87 8.04 1.75
N LEU A 26 -8.11 7.99 0.66
CA LEU A 26 -7.40 6.78 0.26
C LEU A 26 -6.35 6.39 1.31
N PHE A 27 -5.59 7.36 1.84
CA PHE A 27 -4.65 7.09 2.93
C PHE A 27 -5.33 6.48 4.16
N ARG A 28 -6.53 6.95 4.54
CA ARG A 28 -7.28 6.35 5.67
C ARG A 28 -7.67 4.90 5.40
N GLN A 29 -8.08 4.56 4.19
CA GLN A 29 -8.40 3.18 3.81
C GLN A 29 -7.16 2.28 3.84
N ILE A 30 -6.03 2.77 3.31
CA ILE A 30 -4.74 2.07 3.38
C ILE A 30 -4.32 1.89 4.83
N ALA A 31 -4.42 2.93 5.67
CA ALA A 31 -4.08 2.88 7.08
C ALA A 31 -4.97 1.90 7.88
N ALA A 32 -6.27 1.85 7.56
CA ALA A 32 -7.20 0.90 8.16
C ALA A 32 -6.82 -0.54 7.81
N ARG A 33 -6.46 -0.82 6.55
CA ARG A 33 -5.96 -2.13 6.12
C ARG A 33 -4.63 -2.44 6.80
N ASP A 34 -3.65 -1.56 6.66
CA ASP A 34 -2.25 -1.86 6.96
C ASP A 34 -1.90 -1.82 8.45
N GLY A 35 -2.54 -0.94 9.22
CA GLY A 35 -2.32 -0.75 10.66
C GLY A 35 -0.93 -0.24 11.06
N GLY A 36 0.00 -0.13 10.11
CA GLY A 36 1.38 0.29 10.34
C GLY A 36 2.27 -0.14 9.17
N CYS A 37 3.58 -0.11 9.38
CA CYS A 37 4.53 -0.50 8.36
C CYS A 37 4.35 -1.98 7.98
N ARG A 38 4.29 -2.27 6.68
CA ARG A 38 4.09 -3.62 6.13
C ARG A 38 5.40 -4.35 5.79
N MET A 39 6.56 -3.80 6.18
CA MET A 39 7.80 -4.56 6.08
C MET A 39 7.77 -5.69 7.13
N PRO A 40 8.24 -6.92 6.79
CA PRO A 40 8.36 -8.00 7.76
C PRO A 40 9.09 -7.57 9.05
N ASP A 41 8.57 -8.05 10.18
CA ASP A 41 9.08 -7.80 11.54
C ASP A 41 9.11 -6.32 11.99
N CYS A 42 8.35 -5.44 11.33
CA CYS A 42 8.27 -4.02 11.69
C CYS A 42 6.96 -3.68 12.40
N ASN A 43 7.03 -3.14 13.62
CA ASN A 43 5.83 -2.73 14.38
C ASN A 43 5.63 -1.20 14.45
N ARG A 44 6.12 -0.45 13.46
CA ARG A 44 5.92 1.01 13.42
C ARG A 44 4.47 1.34 13.09
N SER A 45 3.86 2.20 13.91
CA SER A 45 2.47 2.63 13.71
C SER A 45 2.29 3.52 12.47
N VAL A 46 1.03 3.67 12.04
CA VAL A 46 0.63 4.50 10.89
C VAL A 46 1.21 5.92 10.95
N ARG A 47 1.37 6.50 12.14
CA ARG A 47 1.89 7.87 12.32
C ARG A 47 3.32 8.06 11.81
N HIS A 48 4.07 6.97 11.65
CA HIS A 48 5.44 6.98 11.15
C HIS A 48 5.57 6.49 9.70
N CYS A 49 4.43 6.29 9.02
CA CYS A 49 4.37 5.64 7.72
C CYS A 49 3.87 6.56 6.62
N ASP A 50 4.44 6.36 5.44
CA ASP A 50 3.99 6.93 4.18
C ASP A 50 3.40 5.82 3.30
N ALA A 51 2.49 6.20 2.40
CA ALA A 51 1.98 5.29 1.39
C ALA A 51 2.99 5.17 0.24
N HIS A 52 3.37 3.94 -0.07
CA HIS A 52 4.34 3.56 -1.07
C HIS A 52 3.66 2.84 -2.24
N HIS A 53 3.99 3.23 -3.48
CA HIS A 53 3.51 2.55 -4.68
C HIS A 53 4.34 1.29 -4.95
N ILE A 54 3.70 0.12 -4.98
CA ILE A 54 4.34 -1.18 -5.29
C ILE A 54 4.81 -1.20 -6.74
N HIS A 55 3.88 -1.04 -7.66
CA HIS A 55 4.21 -0.70 -9.03
C HIS A 55 4.42 0.80 -9.08
N TYR A 56 5.67 1.22 -9.30
CA TYR A 56 6.03 2.63 -9.23
C TYR A 56 5.15 3.49 -10.15
N TRP A 57 4.75 4.66 -9.65
CA TRP A 57 3.95 5.61 -10.43
C TRP A 57 4.63 6.00 -11.77
N ARG A 58 5.97 6.14 -11.77
CA ARG A 58 6.77 6.41 -12.98
C ARG A 58 6.64 5.31 -14.05
N ASN A 59 6.31 4.08 -13.63
CA ASN A 59 6.13 2.92 -14.49
C ASN A 59 4.65 2.66 -14.83
N MET A 60 3.76 3.65 -14.62
CA MET A 60 2.31 3.56 -14.80
C MET A 60 1.53 2.94 -13.64
N GLY A 61 2.13 2.86 -12.45
CA GLY A 61 1.43 2.52 -11.21
C GLY A 61 0.23 3.42 -10.91
N LEU A 62 -0.90 2.80 -10.59
CA LEU A 62 -2.11 3.52 -10.18
C LEU A 62 -2.00 3.95 -8.72
N THR A 63 -2.55 5.12 -8.39
CA THR A 63 -2.78 5.53 -7.00
C THR A 63 -4.11 4.94 -6.54
N ASN A 64 -4.11 3.69 -6.08
CA ASN A 64 -5.29 2.95 -5.60
C ASN A 64 -4.94 2.03 -4.42
N LEU A 65 -5.95 1.40 -3.82
CA LEU A 65 -5.73 0.50 -2.68
C LEU A 65 -4.80 -0.68 -3.00
N GLU A 66 -4.95 -1.29 -4.16
CA GLU A 66 -4.25 -2.51 -4.55
C GLU A 66 -2.75 -2.28 -4.84
N ASN A 67 -2.37 -1.04 -5.16
CA ASN A 67 -1.01 -0.68 -5.52
C ASN A 67 -0.28 0.15 -4.44
N LEU A 68 -0.93 0.46 -3.33
CA LEU A 68 -0.35 1.26 -2.24
C LEU A 68 -0.22 0.44 -0.97
N VAL A 69 0.88 0.63 -0.22
CA VAL A 69 1.20 -0.02 1.06
C VAL A 69 1.88 0.98 2.00
N LEU A 70 1.62 0.89 3.30
CA LEU A 70 2.33 1.68 4.30
C LEU A 70 3.74 1.15 4.58
N LEU A 71 4.72 2.04 4.48
CA LEU A 71 6.09 1.80 4.93
C LEU A 71 6.54 2.95 5.84
N CYS A 72 7.25 2.63 6.92
CA CYS A 72 7.90 3.66 7.71
C CYS A 72 9.04 4.30 6.92
N SER A 73 9.43 5.54 7.25
CA SER A 73 10.48 6.28 6.53
C SER A 73 11.75 5.43 6.28
N ARG A 74 12.21 4.66 7.29
CA ARG A 74 13.35 3.74 7.15
C ARG A 74 13.15 2.70 6.05
N HIS A 75 12.02 2.00 6.05
CA HIS A 75 11.74 0.94 5.09
C HIS A 75 11.33 1.47 3.72
N HIS A 76 10.70 2.63 3.66
CA HIS A 76 10.41 3.30 2.41
C HIS A 76 11.70 3.58 1.64
N HIS A 77 12.71 4.16 2.31
CA HIS A 77 14.03 4.35 1.69
C HIS A 77 14.76 3.04 1.41
N LEU A 78 14.61 2.03 2.26
CA LEU A 78 15.24 0.72 2.06
C LEU A 78 14.76 0.05 0.77
N VAL A 79 13.45 0.04 0.54
CA VAL A 79 12.86 -0.55 -0.68
C VAL A 79 13.41 0.13 -1.93
N HIS A 80 13.45 1.47 -1.96
CA HIS A 80 14.04 2.20 -3.08
C HIS A 80 15.55 1.96 -3.24
N ARG A 81 16.31 1.97 -2.14
CA ARG A 81 17.78 1.79 -2.18
C ARG A 81 18.16 0.39 -2.62
N LEU A 82 17.41 -0.60 -2.16
CA LEU A 82 17.72 -1.99 -2.42
C LEU A 82 17.00 -2.55 -3.66
N ASP A 83 16.12 -1.76 -4.27
CA ASP A 83 15.19 -2.18 -5.33
C ASP A 83 14.45 -3.47 -4.96
N LEU A 84 13.89 -3.48 -3.75
CA LEU A 84 13.15 -4.64 -3.27
C LEU A 84 11.82 -4.76 -4.02
N GLU A 85 11.47 -5.97 -4.42
CA GLU A 85 10.16 -6.24 -5.00
C GLU A 85 9.15 -6.44 -3.86
N LEU A 86 8.02 -5.74 -3.96
CA LEU A 86 6.88 -5.93 -3.09
C LEU A 86 5.71 -6.49 -3.91
N LYS A 87 4.91 -7.34 -3.30
CA LYS A 87 3.65 -7.80 -3.90
C LYS A 87 2.56 -7.84 -2.84
N LEU A 88 1.47 -7.11 -3.09
CA LEU A 88 0.28 -7.17 -2.24
C LEU A 88 -0.69 -8.22 -2.79
N LEU A 89 -0.98 -9.23 -1.98
CA LEU A 89 -1.91 -10.30 -2.33
C LEU A 89 -3.36 -9.90 -2.03
N PRO A 90 -4.36 -10.53 -2.66
CA PRO A 90 -5.78 -10.31 -2.36
C PRO A 90 -6.16 -10.58 -0.88
N SER A 91 -5.37 -11.40 -0.19
CA SER A 91 -5.50 -11.66 1.26
C SER A 91 -5.09 -10.48 2.14
N GLY A 92 -4.44 -9.46 1.57
CA GLY A 92 -3.81 -8.34 2.31
C GLY A 92 -2.38 -8.62 2.78
N GLN A 93 -1.89 -9.85 2.59
CA GLN A 93 -0.48 -10.17 2.85
C GLN A 93 0.42 -9.43 1.87
N VAL A 94 1.55 -8.93 2.36
CA VAL A 94 2.62 -8.37 1.52
C VAL A 94 3.74 -9.38 1.46
N GLU A 95 4.13 -9.78 0.26
CA GLU A 95 5.36 -10.52 -0.01
C GLU A 95 6.46 -9.51 -0.32
N THR A 96 7.64 -9.73 0.22
CA THR A 96 8.84 -8.94 -0.06
C THR A 96 9.94 -9.88 -0.53
N THR A 97 10.56 -9.53 -1.65
CA THR A 97 11.69 -10.26 -2.23
C THR A 97 12.96 -9.44 -2.04
N TRP A 98 13.94 -10.02 -1.37
CA TRP A 98 15.27 -9.44 -1.19
C TRP A 98 16.17 -9.77 -2.36
N ARG A 99 17.26 -9.00 -2.51
CA ARG A 99 18.22 -9.17 -3.61
C ARG A 99 18.96 -10.50 -3.60
N ASP A 100 19.06 -11.14 -2.43
CA ASP A 100 19.63 -12.48 -2.29
C ASP A 100 18.62 -13.60 -2.66
N GLY A 101 17.41 -13.24 -3.10
CA GLY A 101 16.33 -14.16 -3.42
C GLY A 101 15.52 -14.60 -2.19
N THR A 102 15.82 -14.09 -0.99
CA THR A 102 15.01 -14.39 0.20
C THR A 102 13.61 -13.79 0.03
N HIS A 103 12.59 -14.58 0.34
CA HIS A 103 11.21 -14.10 0.41
C HIS A 103 10.72 -14.11 1.85
N ARG A 104 10.08 -13.02 2.29
CA ARG A 104 9.36 -12.97 3.57
C ARG A 104 8.03 -12.26 3.39
N THR A 105 7.13 -12.53 4.31
CA THR A 105 5.77 -12.01 4.24
C THR A 105 5.40 -11.24 5.50
N SER A 106 4.43 -10.33 5.37
CA SER A 106 3.82 -9.65 6.50
C SER A 106 2.29 -9.67 6.38
N GLN A 107 1.59 -9.80 7.51
CA GLN A 107 0.13 -9.78 7.57
C GLN A 107 -0.40 -8.44 8.07
N PRO A 108 -1.55 -7.93 7.56
CA PRO A 108 -2.07 -6.63 7.95
C PRO A 108 -2.15 -6.50 9.47
N HIS A 109 -1.62 -5.41 10.03
CA HIS A 109 -1.74 -5.14 11.46
C HIS A 109 -3.10 -4.49 11.80
N GLY A 110 -3.72 -3.88 10.80
CA GLY A 110 -5.04 -3.28 10.93
C GLY A 110 -6.12 -4.35 10.94
N ALA A 111 -7.26 -4.03 11.57
CA ALA A 111 -8.45 -4.83 11.35
C ALA A 111 -8.72 -4.89 9.84
N PRO A 112 -9.04 -6.06 9.26
CA PRO A 112 -9.44 -6.12 7.86
C PRO A 112 -10.55 -5.09 7.62
N PRO A 113 -10.52 -4.35 6.49
CA PRO A 113 -11.61 -3.44 6.19
C PRO A 113 -12.91 -4.24 6.28
N LYS A 114 -13.86 -3.79 7.10
CA LYS A 114 -15.17 -4.44 7.17
C LYS A 114 -15.75 -4.38 5.76
N ARG A 115 -15.71 -5.48 5.02
CA ARG A 115 -16.56 -5.66 3.85
C ARG A 115 -17.98 -5.51 4.38
N ARG A 116 -18.66 -4.41 4.07
CA ARG A 116 -20.12 -4.43 4.23
C ARG A 116 -20.60 -5.39 3.15
N GLY A 117 -21.34 -6.42 3.58
CA GLY A 117 -22.01 -7.33 2.66
C GLY A 117 -23.01 -6.58 1.78
N PRO A 118 -23.56 -7.27 0.77
CA PRO A 118 -24.52 -6.68 -0.16
C PRO A 118 -25.71 -6.04 0.55
#